data_AF-A0A352SV67-F1
#
_entry.id   AF-A0A352SV67-F1
#
_cell.length_a   1.000
_cell.length_b   1.000
_cell.length_c   1.000
_cell.angle_alpha   90.00
_cell.angle_beta   90.00
_cell.angle_gamma   90.00
#
_symmetry.space_group_name_H-M   'P 1'
#
loop_
_entity.id
_entity.type
_entity.pdbx_description
1 polymer ?
#
loop_
_entity_poly.entity_id
_entity_poly.type
_entity_poly.pdbx_seq_one_letter_code
_entity_poly.pdbx_strand_id
1 'polypeptide(L)'
;MDNRANRKGLAVVLVIALVIMAALGIKLERKEKELMFTGNENIENAAVKTELSDPGDYVYVDMDGAVNNPGVYRLESGSRVSDAI
;
A
#
# COMPACT_ATOMS: atom_id res chain seq x y z
N MET A 1 25.63 -25.35 30.36
CA MET A 1 26.33 -25.51 29.06
C MET A 1 26.44 -24.13 28.45
N ASP A 2 27.63 -23.54 28.50
CA ASP A 2 27.80 -22.11 28.21
C ASP A 2 27.97 -21.90 26.71
N ASN A 3 26.99 -21.26 26.05
CA ASN A 3 27.02 -20.83 24.64
C ASN A 3 28.01 -19.67 24.41
N ARG A 4 29.16 -19.70 25.06
CA ARG A 4 30.17 -18.64 25.03
C ARG A 4 31.07 -18.75 23.80
N ALA A 5 31.30 -19.97 23.31
CA ALA A 5 32.18 -20.24 22.16
C ALA A 5 31.62 -19.69 20.84
N ASN A 6 30.30 -19.73 20.66
CA ASN A 6 29.61 -19.20 19.50
C ASN A 6 29.24 -17.71 19.64
N ARG A 7 29.62 -17.01 20.73
CA ARG A 7 29.25 -15.59 20.90
C ARG A 7 29.78 -14.69 19.78
N LYS A 8 30.98 -14.99 19.26
CA LYS A 8 31.58 -14.29 18.11
C LYS A 8 30.89 -14.64 16.79
N GLY A 9 30.63 -15.93 16.55
CA GLY A 9 29.91 -16.39 15.35
C GLY A 9 28.45 -15.91 15.32
N LEU A 10 27.77 -15.97 16.46
CA LEU A 10 26.42 -15.45 16.66
C LEU A 10 26.36 -13.95 16.38
N ALA A 11 27.33 -13.18 16.86
CA ALA A 11 27.40 -11.75 16.57
C ALA A 11 27.52 -11.47 15.06
N VAL A 12 28.35 -12.23 14.33
CA VAL A 12 28.49 -12.09 12.87
C VAL A 12 27.19 -12.45 12.15
N VAL A 13 26.54 -13.54 12.54
CA VAL A 13 25.25 -13.95 11.95
C VAL A 13 24.17 -12.88 12.17
N LEU A 14 24.11 -12.28 13.37
CA LEU A 14 23.17 -11.21 13.68
C LEU A 14 23.41 -9.95 12.85
N VAL A 15 24.67 -9.57 12.61
CA VAL A 15 25.01 -8.43 11.76
C VAL A 15 24.60 -8.70 10.30
N ILE A 16 24.89 -9.88 9.77
CA ILE A 16 24.49 -10.25 8.40
C ILE A 16 22.96 -10.27 8.26
N ALA A 17 22.25 -10.81 9.24
CA ALA A 17 20.79 -10.83 9.26
C ALA A 17 20.21 -9.40 9.27
N LEU A 18 20.78 -8.48 10.06
CA LEU A 18 20.37 -7.07 10.07
C LEU A 18 20.60 -6.39 8.71
N VAL A 19 21.73 -6.64 8.05
CA VAL A 19 22.02 -6.08 6.73
C VAL A 19 21.03 -6.59 5.68
N ILE A 20 20.71 -7.89 5.69
CA ILE A 20 19.72 -8.48 4.78
C ILE A 20 18.32 -7.89 5.05
N MET A 21 17.92 -7.78 6.32
CA MET A 21 16.63 -7.18 6.69
C MET A 21 16.54 -5.70 6.31
N ALA A 22 17.62 -4.91 6.43
CA ALA A 22 17.63 -3.53 5.98
C ALA A 22 17.54 -3.44 4.44
N ALA A 23 18.28 -4.26 3.71
CA ALA A 23 18.26 -4.27 2.24
C ALA A 23 16.90 -4.74 1.66
N LEU A 24 16.26 -5.74 2.28
CA LEU A 24 14.94 -6.23 1.90
C LEU A 24 13.81 -5.32 2.42
N GLY A 25 13.97 -4.76 3.62
CA GLY A 25 13.00 -3.86 4.26
C GLY A 25 12.80 -2.58 3.47
N ILE A 26 13.89 -1.95 3.00
CA ILE A 26 13.81 -0.78 2.11
C ILE A 26 13.05 -1.10 0.81
N LYS A 27 13.09 -2.37 0.35
CA LYS A 27 12.39 -2.82 -0.86
C LYS A 27 10.91 -3.15 -0.60
N LEU A 28 10.54 -3.45 0.64
CA LEU A 28 9.17 -3.73 1.08
C LEU A 28 8.38 -2.45 1.41
N GLU A 29 9.04 -1.39 1.90
CA GLU A 29 8.39 -0.10 2.20
C GLU A 29 7.82 0.59 0.94
N ARG A 30 8.38 0.30 -0.25
CA ARG A 30 7.79 0.73 -1.52
C ARG A 30 6.61 -0.13 -1.98
N LYS A 31 6.40 -1.32 -1.38
CA LYS A 31 5.47 -2.36 -1.85
C LYS A 31 4.38 -2.74 -0.86
N GLU A 32 4.26 -2.04 0.27
CA GLU A 32 3.18 -2.25 1.25
C GLU A 32 1.83 -1.62 0.87
N LYS A 33 1.74 -1.00 -0.32
CA LYS A 33 0.47 -0.56 -0.90
C LYS A 33 -0.35 -1.66 -1.59
N GLU A 34 0.13 -2.91 -1.66
CA GLU A 34 -0.50 -3.90 -2.55
C GLU A 34 -0.64 -5.31 -1.97
N LEU A 35 -0.70 -5.44 -0.64
CA LEU A 35 -1.06 -6.72 0.02
C LEU A 35 -2.14 -6.50 1.06
N MET A 36 -3.29 -5.93 0.64
CA MET A 36 -4.51 -6.07 1.42
C MET A 36 -5.16 -7.41 1.10
N PHE A 37 -5.02 -8.33 2.06
CA PHE A 37 -5.85 -9.53 2.14
C PHE A 37 -7.33 -9.09 2.13
N THR A 38 -8.10 -9.55 1.16
CA THR A 38 -9.55 -9.38 1.12
C THR A 38 -10.19 -10.23 2.23
N GLY A 39 -10.20 -9.69 3.45
CA GLY A 39 -10.98 -10.20 4.58
C GLY A 39 -12.41 -9.67 4.48
N ASN A 40 -13.31 -10.51 3.99
CA ASN A 40 -14.74 -10.29 4.00
C ASN A 40 -15.28 -10.49 5.42
N GLU A 41 -15.85 -9.46 6.04
CA GLU A 41 -17.03 -9.61 6.90
C GLU A 41 -17.65 -8.27 7.31
N ASN A 42 -18.96 -8.18 7.05
CA ASN A 42 -19.92 -7.16 7.43
C ASN A 42 -19.80 -6.74 8.90
N ILE A 43 -19.63 -5.45 9.20
CA ILE A 43 -20.13 -4.85 10.45
C ILE A 43 -20.75 -3.48 10.16
N GLU A 44 -22.04 -3.41 10.47
CA GLU A 44 -22.90 -2.26 10.49
C GLU A 44 -22.49 -1.24 11.58
N ASN A 45 -22.73 0.05 11.30
CA ASN A 45 -22.99 1.14 12.25
C ASN A 45 -21.96 1.43 13.37
N ALA A 46 -21.23 2.54 13.26
CA ALA A 46 -21.26 3.64 14.24
C ALA A 46 -20.22 4.72 13.89
N ALA A 47 -20.62 5.97 14.07
CA ALA A 47 -19.85 7.16 13.78
C ALA A 47 -18.45 7.17 14.44
N VAL A 48 -17.42 7.24 13.60
CA VAL A 48 -16.13 7.81 14.00
C VAL A 48 -15.70 8.74 12.87
N LYS A 49 -15.83 10.05 13.10
CA LYS A 49 -15.09 11.06 12.36
C LYS A 49 -13.61 10.89 12.70
N THR A 50 -12.95 10.00 11.98
CA THR A 50 -11.50 10.05 11.86
C THR A 50 -11.24 10.70 10.51
N GLU A 51 -10.65 11.90 10.52
CA GLU A 51 -9.97 12.45 9.35
C GLU A 51 -8.72 11.60 9.08
N LEU A 52 -8.95 10.35 8.69
CA LEU A 52 -8.03 9.59 7.88
C LEU A 52 -8.51 9.90 6.48
N SER A 53 -7.68 10.61 5.72
CA SER A 53 -7.86 10.72 4.27
C SER A 53 -7.92 9.30 3.75
N ASP A 54 -9.15 8.82 3.59
CA ASP A 54 -9.48 7.66 2.79
C ASP A 54 -8.68 7.87 1.50
N PRO A 55 -7.76 6.96 1.12
CA PRO A 55 -7.25 6.95 -0.23
C PRO A 55 -8.44 6.54 -1.08
N GLY A 56 -9.38 7.48 -1.29
CA GLY A 56 -10.66 7.22 -1.89
C GLY A 56 -10.40 6.42 -3.15
N ASP A 57 -11.16 5.34 -3.33
CA ASP A 57 -10.99 4.51 -4.51
C ASP A 57 -11.04 5.43 -5.73
N TYR A 58 -9.94 5.52 -6.50
CA TYR A 58 -9.89 6.35 -7.70
C TYR A 58 -9.89 5.43 -8.93
N VAL A 59 -10.64 5.83 -9.95
CA VAL A 59 -10.61 5.18 -11.27
C VAL A 59 -9.97 6.12 -12.28
N TYR A 60 -9.17 5.54 -13.18
CA TYR A 60 -8.59 6.26 -14.31
C TYR A 60 -9.46 6.00 -15.53
N VAL A 61 -9.99 7.08 -16.10
CA VAL A 61 -10.83 7.04 -17.29
C VAL A 61 -10.07 7.68 -18.44
N ASP A 62 -9.86 6.91 -19.50
CA ASP A 62 -9.33 7.42 -20.76
C ASP A 62 -10.50 7.95 -21.61
N MET A 63 -10.48 9.24 -21.91
CA MET A 63 -11.50 9.92 -22.70
C MET A 63 -10.98 10.21 -24.09
N ASP A 64 -11.62 9.54 -25.06
CA ASP A 64 -11.38 9.70 -26.49
C ASP A 64 -12.70 10.01 -27.23
N GLY A 65 -12.61 10.56 -28.44
CA GLY A 65 -13.75 10.90 -29.31
C GLY A 65 -14.09 12.39 -29.33
N ALA A 66 -15.39 12.71 -29.46
CA ALA A 66 -15.88 14.08 -29.63
C ALA A 66 -16.00 14.83 -28.29
N VAL A 67 -14.87 15.05 -27.63
CA VAL A 67 -14.75 15.81 -26.38
C VAL A 67 -13.85 17.02 -26.58
N ASN A 68 -14.04 18.08 -25.79
CA ASN A 68 -13.22 19.29 -25.92
C ASN A 68 -11.76 19.06 -25.48
N ASN A 69 -11.56 18.22 -24.45
CA ASN A 69 -10.24 17.93 -23.87
C ASN A 69 -10.07 16.42 -23.70
N PRO A 70 -9.54 15.70 -24.71
CA PRO A 70 -9.25 14.28 -24.59
C PRO A 70 -8.06 14.03 -23.67
N GLY A 71 -8.02 12.83 -23.08
CA GLY A 71 -6.93 12.40 -22.20
C GLY A 71 -7.39 11.52 -21.05
N VAL A 72 -6.46 11.25 -20.13
CA VAL A 72 -6.71 10.37 -18.98
C VAL A 72 -6.96 11.20 -17.73
N TYR A 73 -8.11 10.95 -17.09
CA TYR A 73 -8.57 11.68 -15.91
C TYR A 73 -8.71 10.74 -14.71
N ARG A 74 -8.42 11.28 -13.53
CA ARG A 74 -8.58 10.58 -12.25
C ARG A 74 -9.91 11.03 -11.62
N LEU A 75 -10.84 10.09 -11.46
CA LEU A 75 -12.14 10.32 -10.82
C LEU A 75 -12.28 9.48 -9.55
N GLU A 76 -13.10 9.96 -8.62
CA GLU A 76 -13.50 9.16 -7.45
C GLU A 76 -14.38 7.97 -7.90
N SER A 77 -14.23 6.85 -7.23
CA SER A 77 -14.98 5.64 -7.52
C SER A 77 -16.45 5.88 -7.21
N GLY A 78 -17.30 5.56 -8.18
CA GLY A 78 -18.73 5.86 -8.11
C GLY A 78 -19.12 7.25 -8.63
N SER A 79 -18.17 8.12 -9.00
CA SER A 79 -18.47 9.34 -9.76
C SER A 79 -19.17 9.01 -11.09
N ARG A 80 -20.03 9.91 -11.55
CA ARG A 80 -20.70 9.72 -12.84
C ARG A 80 -19.71 10.04 -13.95
N VAL A 81 -19.75 9.25 -15.01
CA VAL A 81 -18.94 9.51 -16.22
C VAL A 81 -19.24 10.90 -16.79
N SER A 82 -20.47 11.40 -16.65
CA SER A 82 -20.85 12.74 -17.07
C SER A 82 -20.11 13.86 -16.32
N ASP A 83 -19.56 13.61 -15.14
CA ASP A 83 -18.77 14.60 -14.40
C ASP A 83 -17.38 14.79 -15.04
N ALA A 84 -16.97 13.88 -15.93
CA ALA A 84 -15.70 13.92 -16.64
C ALA A 84 -15.75 14.67 -18.00
N ILE A 85 -16.94 14.84 -18.60
CA ILE A 85 -17.11 15.29 -20.00
C ILE A 85 -17.37 16.81 -20.09
#